data_AF-A0A7J7HXS3-F1
#
_entry.id   AF-A0A7J7HXS3-F1
#
_cell.length_a   1.000
_cell.length_b   1.000
_cell.length_c   1.000
_cell.angle_alpha   90.00
_cell.angle_beta   90.00
_cell.angle_gamma   90.00
#
_symmetry.space_group_name_H-M   'P 1'
#
loop_
_entity.id
_entity.type
_entity.pdbx_description
1 polymer ?
#
loop_
_entity_poly.entity_id
_entity_poly.type
_entity_poly.pdbx_seq_one_letter_code
_entity_poly.pdbx_strand_id
1 'polypeptide(L)'
;MVAMQIFQVPPPLAEVVGKKGSMWTTIGIVRNSKIYCSIEETLFLAERGELSLLDADDRSVPLKDIYKKVGEGKSGCCWESFEVYRHLRSLGYIVGRHGISWTVKSIKNKPPSVEGTLEIEVIIDQKFEDLNLVNELFNNIRIDEVRPVFDVYPPNSKFRKSSPGNPSFVLCMTSGHPPSKPEIEDLERQCNGIPLKFCHVEYGRVSFFSFNRVELPVLP
;
A
#
# COMPACT_ATOMS: atom_id res chain seq x y z
N MET A 1 8.24 -10.89 -18.44
CA MET A 1 8.87 -9.62 -18.07
C MET A 1 7.89 -8.50 -18.38
N VAL A 2 7.59 -7.68 -17.38
CA VAL A 2 6.67 -6.53 -17.45
C VAL A 2 7.49 -5.25 -17.34
N ALA A 3 7.13 -4.22 -18.10
CA ALA A 3 7.80 -2.92 -18.06
C ALA A 3 7.00 -1.93 -17.21
N MET A 4 7.70 -1.12 -16.41
CA MET A 4 7.10 -0.04 -15.63
C MET A 4 7.84 1.28 -15.81
N GLN A 5 7.13 2.40 -15.85
CA GLN A 5 7.71 3.74 -15.95
C GLN A 5 7.54 4.52 -14.64
N ILE A 6 8.59 5.18 -14.18
CA ILE A 6 8.57 5.94 -12.92
C ILE A 6 7.94 7.32 -13.17
N PHE A 7 6.92 7.65 -12.39
CA PHE A 7 6.41 9.02 -12.34
C PHE A 7 7.07 9.74 -11.15
N GLN A 8 7.65 10.92 -11.36
CA GLN A 8 8.24 11.73 -10.28
C GLN A 8 7.20 12.44 -9.40
N VAL A 9 5.95 11.98 -9.39
CA VAL A 9 4.93 12.51 -8.49
C VAL A 9 5.10 11.80 -7.15
N PRO A 10 5.10 12.49 -5.99
CA PRO A 10 5.01 11.84 -4.70
C PRO A 10 3.64 11.15 -4.54
N PRO A 11 3.57 9.95 -3.92
CA PRO A 11 4.68 9.01 -3.72
C PRO A 11 5.16 8.43 -5.07
N PRO A 12 6.41 7.94 -5.18
CA PRO A 12 6.92 7.36 -6.41
C PRO A 12 6.14 6.08 -6.77
N LEU A 13 5.10 6.26 -7.56
CA LEU A 13 4.34 5.19 -8.18
C LEU A 13 4.95 4.92 -9.56
N ALA A 14 5.12 3.64 -9.85
CA ALA A 14 5.51 3.21 -11.18
C ALA A 14 4.24 2.79 -11.95
N GLU A 15 4.04 3.31 -13.16
CA GLU A 15 2.93 2.88 -14.03
C GLU A 15 3.32 1.60 -14.76
N VAL A 16 2.41 0.64 -14.84
CA VAL A 16 2.58 -0.58 -15.62
C VAL A 16 2.28 -0.31 -17.09
N VAL A 17 3.31 -0.36 -17.93
CA VAL A 17 3.22 -0.10 -19.38
C VAL A 17 2.93 -1.38 -20.16
N GLY A 18 3.40 -2.54 -19.69
CA GLY A 18 3.13 -3.82 -20.34
C GLY A 18 2.93 -4.94 -19.33
N LYS A 19 1.75 -5.56 -19.30
CA LYS A 19 1.39 -6.59 -18.30
C LYS A 19 1.31 -7.99 -18.92
N LYS A 20 1.89 -8.98 -18.23
CA LYS A 20 1.79 -10.41 -18.54
C LYS A 20 1.51 -11.19 -17.26
N GLY A 21 0.67 -12.21 -17.33
CA GLY A 21 0.34 -13.09 -16.19
C GLY A 21 -0.85 -12.60 -15.35
N SER A 22 -1.31 -13.45 -14.43
CA SER A 22 -2.48 -13.19 -13.57
C SER A 22 -2.14 -12.41 -12.30
N MET A 23 -0.85 -12.23 -11.97
CA MET A 23 -0.36 -11.54 -10.78
C MET A 23 -0.92 -10.12 -10.60
N TRP A 24 -1.19 -9.41 -11.71
CA TRP A 24 -1.76 -8.05 -11.74
C TRP A 24 -3.18 -7.96 -11.20
N THR A 25 -3.85 -9.10 -10.93
CA THR A 25 -5.10 -9.11 -10.18
C THR A 25 -4.90 -8.74 -8.71
N THR A 26 -3.70 -8.99 -8.17
CA THR A 26 -3.36 -8.82 -6.74
C THR A 26 -2.25 -7.80 -6.47
N ILE A 27 -1.58 -7.30 -7.52
CA ILE A 27 -0.51 -6.29 -7.44
C ILE A 27 -0.93 -5.00 -8.12
N GLY A 28 -0.65 -3.89 -7.47
CA GLY A 28 -0.83 -2.53 -7.95
C GLY A 28 -2.24 -2.02 -7.74
N ILE A 29 -2.37 -0.71 -7.59
CA ILE A 29 -3.65 -0.01 -7.54
C ILE A 29 -4.10 0.37 -8.95
N VAL A 30 -5.41 0.43 -9.16
CA VAL A 30 -6.00 0.89 -10.43
C VAL A 30 -6.44 2.34 -10.27
N ARG A 31 -5.91 3.22 -11.12
CA ARG A 31 -6.29 4.63 -11.23
C ARG A 31 -6.45 4.97 -12.69
N ASN A 32 -7.59 5.55 -13.09
CA ASN A 32 -7.86 5.95 -14.48
C ASN A 32 -7.59 4.82 -15.51
N SER A 33 -7.98 3.59 -15.18
CA SER A 33 -7.75 2.37 -16.00
C SER A 33 -6.28 1.96 -16.19
N LYS A 34 -5.34 2.65 -15.54
CA LYS A 34 -3.93 2.30 -15.47
C LYS A 34 -3.61 1.62 -14.14
N ILE A 35 -2.58 0.77 -14.14
CA ILE A 35 -2.10 0.10 -12.93
C ILE A 35 -0.85 0.82 -12.46
N TYR A 36 -0.80 1.14 -11.18
CA TYR A 36 0.34 1.75 -10.52
C TYR A 36 0.83 0.82 -9.42
N CYS A 37 2.13 0.58 -9.35
CA CYS A 37 2.71 -0.15 -8.23
C CYS A 37 3.39 0.79 -7.26
N SER A 38 3.32 0.42 -5.99
CA SER A 38 4.15 0.99 -4.95
C SER A 38 5.63 0.59 -5.11
N ILE A 39 6.50 1.22 -4.34
CA ILE A 39 7.93 0.91 -4.37
C ILE A 39 8.22 -0.51 -3.85
N GLU A 40 7.52 -1.01 -2.82
CA GLU A 40 7.68 -2.39 -2.35
C GLU A 40 7.19 -3.43 -3.37
N GLU A 41 6.09 -3.16 -4.07
CA GLU A 41 5.61 -4.00 -5.17
C GLU A 41 6.62 -4.03 -6.32
N THR A 42 7.11 -2.86 -6.71
CA THR A 42 8.10 -2.71 -7.78
C THR A 42 9.37 -3.48 -7.43
N LEU A 43 9.89 -3.31 -6.21
CA LEU A 43 11.10 -3.96 -5.77
C LEU A 43 10.93 -5.49 -5.69
N PHE A 44 9.82 -5.97 -5.12
CA PHE A 44 9.52 -7.40 -5.02
C PHE A 44 9.49 -8.09 -6.39
N LEU A 45 8.92 -7.43 -7.40
CA LEU A 45 8.88 -7.98 -8.76
C LEU A 45 10.22 -7.88 -9.49
N ALA A 46 10.97 -6.81 -9.25
CA ALA A 46 12.30 -6.63 -9.83
C ALA A 46 13.28 -7.69 -9.30
N GLU A 47 13.27 -7.98 -7.99
CA GLU A 47 14.09 -9.05 -7.38
C GLU A 47 13.79 -10.43 -7.98
N ARG A 48 12.55 -10.67 -8.41
CA ARG A 48 12.12 -11.93 -9.04
C ARG A 48 12.41 -12.01 -10.54
N GLY A 49 12.92 -10.93 -11.15
CA GLY A 49 13.10 -10.84 -12.61
C GLY A 49 11.77 -10.80 -13.38
N GLU A 50 10.65 -10.57 -12.70
CA GLU A 50 9.32 -10.50 -13.33
C GLU A 50 9.05 -9.09 -13.89
N LEU A 51 9.81 -8.10 -13.42
CA LEU A 51 9.68 -6.69 -13.77
C LEU A 51 11.00 -6.05 -14.23
N SER A 52 10.92 -5.22 -15.26
CA SER A 52 11.94 -4.27 -15.67
C SER A 52 11.42 -2.85 -15.50
N LEU A 53 12.14 -2.03 -14.76
CA LEU A 53 11.81 -0.62 -14.56
C LEU A 53 12.49 0.21 -15.65
N LEU A 54 11.77 1.19 -16.20
CA LEU A 54 12.21 2.09 -17.26
C LEU A 54 12.18 3.54 -16.74
N ASP A 55 13.16 4.34 -17.15
CA ASP A 55 13.19 5.78 -16.90
C ASP A 55 12.35 6.54 -17.96
N ALA A 56 12.46 7.87 -17.95
CA ALA A 56 11.76 8.73 -18.92
C ALA A 56 12.29 8.57 -20.35
N ASP A 57 13.51 8.05 -20.52
CA ASP A 57 14.19 7.83 -21.80
C ASP A 57 14.09 6.35 -22.24
N ASP A 58 13.15 5.59 -21.67
CA ASP A 58 12.96 4.15 -21.90
C ASP A 58 14.19 3.27 -21.59
N ARG A 59 15.12 3.76 -20.76
CA ARG A 59 16.31 3.00 -20.34
C ARG A 59 16.00 2.18 -19.10
N SER A 60 16.58 0.99 -19.05
CA SER A 60 16.42 0.12 -17.88
C SER A 60 17.06 0.74 -16.64
N VAL A 61 16.25 0.90 -15.60
CA VAL A 61 16.68 1.31 -14.26
C VAL A 61 17.22 0.07 -13.55
N PRO A 62 18.48 0.09 -13.09
CA PRO A 62 19.08 -1.04 -12.40
C PRO A 62 18.48 -1.23 -11.00
N LEU A 63 18.45 -2.47 -10.52
CA LEU A 63 17.88 -2.85 -9.21
C LEU A 63 18.48 -2.03 -8.05
N LYS A 64 19.77 -1.71 -8.11
CA LYS A 64 20.46 -0.87 -7.11
C LYS A 64 19.83 0.50 -6.91
N ASP A 65 19.24 1.08 -7.97
CA ASP A 65 18.62 2.39 -7.90
C ASP A 65 17.24 2.30 -7.23
N ILE A 66 16.55 1.15 -7.36
CA ILE A 66 15.32 0.87 -6.61
C ILE A 66 15.64 0.71 -5.12
N TYR A 67 16.70 -0.04 -4.77
CA TYR A 67 17.17 -0.15 -3.39
C TYR A 67 17.52 1.20 -2.77
N LYS A 68 18.20 2.06 -3.53
CA LYS A 68 18.51 3.42 -3.08
C LYS A 68 17.25 4.20 -2.69
N LYS A 69 16.17 4.08 -3.47
CA LYS A 69 14.89 4.75 -3.17
C LYS A 69 14.22 4.24 -1.89
N VAL A 70 14.37 2.95 -1.56
CA VAL A 70 13.88 2.41 -0.29
C VAL A 70 14.75 2.91 0.87
N GLY A 71 16.07 2.92 0.70
CA GLY A 71 17.02 3.38 1.72
C GLY A 71 16.96 4.87 2.03
N GLU A 72 16.55 5.71 1.08
CA GLU A 72 16.40 7.16 1.28
C GLU A 72 15.20 7.52 2.17
N GLY A 73 14.27 6.60 2.43
CA GLY A 73 13.11 6.81 3.31
C GLY A 73 12.06 7.79 2.78
N LYS A 74 12.27 8.41 1.61
CA LYS A 74 11.37 9.40 0.99
C LYS A 74 10.32 8.80 0.05
N SER A 75 10.31 7.47 -0.10
CA SER A 75 9.49 6.76 -1.08
C SER A 75 8.17 6.20 -0.52
N GLY A 76 7.84 6.52 0.73
CA GLY A 76 6.68 5.97 1.42
C GLY A 76 6.86 4.51 1.84
N CYS A 77 8.09 3.99 1.85
CA CYS A 77 8.46 2.62 2.22
C CYS A 77 9.84 2.62 2.86
N CYS A 78 9.98 1.87 3.95
CA CYS A 78 11.27 1.56 4.58
C CYS A 78 11.61 0.09 4.41
N TRP A 79 12.85 -0.28 4.73
CA TRP A 79 13.32 -1.66 4.61
C TRP A 79 12.49 -2.65 5.41
N GLU A 80 12.10 -2.30 6.63
CA GLU A 80 11.29 -3.15 7.50
C GLU A 80 9.91 -3.42 6.88
N SER A 81 9.28 -2.38 6.31
CA SER A 81 8.00 -2.55 5.61
C SER A 81 8.13 -3.39 4.34
N PHE A 82 9.25 -3.28 3.62
CA PHE A 82 9.54 -4.11 2.46
C PHE A 82 9.78 -5.57 2.85
N GLU A 83 10.53 -5.84 3.92
CA GLU A 83 10.77 -7.19 4.43
C GLU A 83 9.46 -7.91 4.80
N VAL A 84 8.57 -7.19 5.49
CA VAL A 84 7.22 -7.66 5.82
C VAL A 84 6.41 -7.94 4.56
N TYR A 85 6.40 -7.00 3.62
CA TYR A 85 5.70 -7.16 2.34
C TYR A 85 6.21 -8.39 1.58
N ARG A 86 7.53 -8.52 1.43
CA ARG A 86 8.20 -9.64 0.76
C ARG A 86 7.85 -10.96 1.42
N HIS A 87 7.87 -11.02 2.75
CA HIS A 87 7.53 -12.22 3.50
C HIS A 87 6.09 -12.67 3.24
N LEU A 88 5.11 -11.77 3.40
CA LEU A 88 3.69 -12.06 3.18
C LEU A 88 3.41 -12.47 1.73
N ARG A 89 3.98 -11.76 0.75
CA ARG A 89 3.83 -12.09 -0.67
C ARG A 89 4.42 -13.44 -1.03
N SER A 90 5.56 -13.80 -0.44
CA SER A 90 6.20 -15.11 -0.66
C SER A 90 5.36 -16.28 -0.13
N LEU A 91 4.53 -16.04 0.89
CA LEU A 91 3.53 -17.00 1.40
C LEU A 91 2.24 -17.03 0.57
N GLY A 92 2.10 -16.18 -0.46
CA GLY A 92 0.94 -16.13 -1.35
C GLY A 92 -0.18 -15.21 -0.89
N TYR A 93 0.00 -14.47 0.22
CA TYR A 93 -0.98 -13.48 0.64
C TYR A 93 -1.10 -12.34 -0.37
N ILE A 94 -2.28 -11.73 -0.40
CA ILE A 94 -2.52 -10.50 -1.13
C ILE A 94 -2.35 -9.37 -0.13
N VAL A 95 -1.51 -8.40 -0.46
CA VAL A 95 -1.07 -7.34 0.46
C VAL A 95 -1.33 -6.01 -0.21
N GLY A 96 -2.21 -5.20 0.37
CA GLY A 96 -2.46 -3.82 -0.05
C GLY A 96 -2.01 -2.85 1.03
N ARG A 97 -1.64 -1.61 0.66
CA ARG A 97 -1.36 -0.55 1.64
C ARG A 97 -2.65 -0.19 2.39
N HIS A 98 -2.58 -0.15 3.72
CA HIS A 98 -3.72 0.23 4.53
C HIS A 98 -4.15 1.67 4.22
N GLY A 99 -5.47 1.91 4.21
CA GLY A 99 -6.05 3.22 3.87
C GLY A 99 -5.99 3.58 2.38
N ILE A 100 -5.37 2.75 1.53
CA ILE A 100 -5.29 3.02 0.09
C ILE A 100 -6.23 2.10 -0.69
N SER A 101 -7.25 2.72 -1.29
CA SER A 101 -8.23 2.00 -2.11
C SER A 101 -7.60 1.30 -3.31
N TRP A 102 -7.93 0.03 -3.54
CA TRP A 102 -7.44 -0.76 -4.68
C TRP A 102 -7.83 -0.17 -6.04
N THR A 103 -9.02 0.43 -6.15
CA THR A 103 -9.52 1.06 -7.39
C THR A 103 -10.17 2.39 -7.06
N VAL A 104 -9.81 3.44 -7.80
CA VAL A 104 -10.57 4.70 -7.83
C VAL A 104 -11.12 4.87 -9.23
N LYS A 105 -12.45 4.93 -9.36
CA LYS A 105 -13.12 5.17 -10.63
C LYS A 105 -13.23 6.69 -10.83
N SER A 106 -12.71 7.19 -11.95
CA SER A 106 -13.06 8.53 -12.40
C SER A 106 -14.57 8.57 -12.67
N ILE A 107 -15.26 9.57 -12.12
CA ILE A 107 -16.64 9.88 -12.49
C ILE A 107 -16.61 10.22 -13.98
N LYS A 108 -17.21 9.37 -14.82
CA LYS A 108 -17.44 9.70 -16.22
C LYS A 108 -18.56 10.73 -16.25
N ASN A 109 -18.24 11.99 -16.51
CA ASN A 109 -19.26 13.00 -16.78
C ASN A 109 -20.05 12.58 -18.03
N LYS A 110 -21.35 12.30 -17.86
CA LYS A 110 -22.31 12.38 -18.97
C LYS A 110 -22.31 13.85 -19.40
N PRO A 111 -22.24 14.18 -20.70
CA PRO A 111 -22.19 15.59 -21.11
C PRO A 111 -23.48 16.28 -20.65
N PRO A 112 -23.39 17.40 -19.92
CA PRO A 112 -24.55 18.22 -19.64
C PRO A 112 -24.95 18.93 -20.93
N SER A 113 -26.24 18.83 -21.24
CA SER A 113 -26.93 19.73 -22.15
C SER A 113 -26.70 21.17 -21.69
N VAL A 114 -26.07 21.95 -22.58
CA VAL A 114 -25.99 23.41 -22.75
C VAL A 114 -26.29 24.32 -21.54
N GLU A 115 -25.35 25.27 -21.38
CA GLU A 115 -25.46 26.63 -20.86
C GLU A 115 -25.14 26.91 -19.38
N GLY A 116 -24.13 27.77 -19.18
CA GLY A 116 -23.92 28.51 -17.93
C GLY A 116 -22.59 28.27 -17.24
N THR A 117 -21.57 29.00 -17.67
CA THR A 117 -20.22 29.13 -17.07
C THR A 117 -20.23 29.34 -15.56
N LEU A 118 -19.55 28.48 -14.79
CA LEU A 118 -18.79 28.72 -13.54
C LEU A 118 -18.50 27.38 -12.81
N GLU A 119 -17.72 26.45 -13.40
CA GLU A 119 -17.37 25.16 -12.74
C GLU A 119 -15.92 24.70 -12.94
N ILE A 120 -15.01 25.59 -13.38
CA ILE A 120 -13.62 25.20 -13.67
C ILE A 120 -12.74 25.21 -12.40
N GLU A 121 -13.06 25.98 -11.37
CA GLU A 121 -12.23 26.06 -10.15
C GLU A 121 -12.45 24.89 -9.18
N VAL A 122 -13.67 24.34 -9.09
CA VAL A 122 -14.01 23.27 -8.11
C VAL A 122 -13.41 21.90 -8.48
N ILE A 123 -13.13 21.66 -9.77
CA ILE A 123 -12.67 20.35 -10.29
C ILE A 123 -11.17 20.12 -10.03
N ILE A 124 -10.39 21.19 -9.91
CA ILE A 124 -8.95 21.09 -9.64
C ILE A 124 -8.70 20.76 -8.17
N ASP A 125 -9.51 21.31 -7.25
CA ASP A 125 -9.39 21.09 -5.81
C ASP A 125 -9.53 19.62 -5.42
N GLN A 126 -10.57 18.91 -5.88
CA GLN A 126 -10.81 17.53 -5.43
C GLN A 126 -9.71 16.55 -5.87
N LYS A 127 -9.10 16.77 -7.04
CA LYS A 127 -8.01 15.93 -7.58
C LYS A 127 -6.67 16.23 -6.91
N PHE A 128 -6.47 17.49 -6.48
CA PHE A 128 -5.31 17.92 -5.70
C PHE A 128 -5.42 17.43 -4.25
N GLU A 129 -6.61 17.46 -3.65
CA GLU A 129 -6.86 16.98 -2.29
C GLU A 129 -6.61 15.47 -2.15
N ASP A 130 -7.06 14.64 -3.09
CA ASP A 130 -6.82 13.18 -3.01
C ASP A 130 -5.33 12.81 -3.12
N LEU A 131 -4.58 13.51 -3.99
CA LEU A 131 -3.12 13.33 -4.08
C LEU A 131 -2.41 13.89 -2.85
N ASN A 132 -2.92 14.99 -2.27
CA ASN A 132 -2.39 15.57 -1.05
C ASN A 132 -2.66 14.69 0.18
N LEU A 133 -3.84 14.07 0.32
CA LEU A 133 -4.16 13.11 1.39
C LEU A 133 -3.28 11.87 1.30
N VAL A 134 -3.10 11.37 0.07
CA VAL A 134 -2.18 10.26 -0.21
C VAL A 134 -0.74 10.68 0.14
N ASN A 135 -0.32 11.89 -0.24
CA ASN A 135 1.00 12.43 0.10
C ASN A 135 1.19 12.71 1.59
N GLU A 136 0.17 13.19 2.30
CA GLU A 136 0.18 13.34 3.75
C GLU A 136 0.29 11.99 4.43
N LEU A 137 -0.43 10.96 3.95
CA LEU A 137 -0.29 9.59 4.45
C LEU A 137 1.15 9.06 4.29
N PHE A 138 1.84 9.45 3.22
CA PHE A 138 3.24 9.07 2.98
C PHE A 138 4.26 9.90 3.73
N ASN A 139 4.02 11.20 3.88
CA ASN A 139 4.90 12.12 4.61
C ASN A 139 4.76 11.94 6.13
N ASN A 140 3.58 11.51 6.60
CA ASN A 140 3.30 11.19 8.01
C ASN A 140 3.81 9.81 8.41
N ILE A 141 4.71 9.20 7.62
CA ILE A 141 5.48 8.04 8.05
C ILE A 141 6.46 8.47 9.16
N ARG A 142 5.93 8.78 10.34
CA ARG A 142 6.68 8.92 11.59
C ARG A 142 6.97 7.53 12.11
N ILE A 143 8.25 7.22 12.31
CA ILE A 143 8.72 5.89 12.68
C ILE A 143 8.44 5.59 14.17
N ASP A 144 8.03 6.60 14.95
CA ASP A 144 7.94 6.49 16.42
C ASP A 144 6.60 5.91 16.94
N GLU A 145 5.54 5.91 16.14
CA GLU A 145 4.19 5.46 16.56
C GLU A 145 3.78 4.14 15.87
N VAL A 146 3.02 3.30 16.60
CA VAL A 146 2.44 2.08 16.02
C VAL A 146 1.34 2.46 15.05
N ARG A 147 1.48 2.01 13.79
CA ARG A 147 0.54 2.38 12.73
C ARG A 147 0.15 1.20 11.85
N PRO A 148 -1.07 1.18 11.30
CA PRO A 148 -1.47 0.20 10.31
C PRO A 148 -0.73 0.48 9.00
N VAL A 149 -0.16 -0.57 8.41
CA VAL A 149 0.65 -0.46 7.18
C VAL A 149 0.06 -1.25 6.02
N PHE A 150 -0.51 -2.42 6.29
CA PHE A 150 -1.02 -3.30 5.24
C PHE A 150 -2.37 -3.92 5.58
N ASP A 151 -3.24 -3.96 4.58
CA ASP A 151 -4.42 -4.82 4.56
C ASP A 151 -4.04 -6.16 3.93
N VAL A 152 -4.18 -7.25 4.70
CA VAL A 152 -3.73 -8.59 4.27
C VAL A 152 -4.93 -9.50 4.02
N TYR A 153 -5.01 -10.02 2.79
CA TYR A 153 -6.06 -10.92 2.33
C TYR A 153 -5.47 -12.30 2.04
N PRO A 154 -6.26 -13.38 2.22
CA PRO A 154 -5.76 -14.73 2.00
C PRO A 154 -5.49 -14.97 0.51
N PRO A 155 -4.66 -15.98 0.17
CA PRO A 155 -4.45 -16.38 -1.21
C PRO A 155 -5.79 -16.66 -1.91
N ASN A 156 -6.14 -15.86 -2.93
CA ASN A 156 -7.42 -15.97 -3.61
C ASN A 156 -7.28 -15.68 -5.11
N SER A 157 -7.43 -16.72 -5.94
CA SER A 157 -7.36 -16.61 -7.41
C SER A 157 -8.50 -15.80 -8.04
N LYS A 158 -9.59 -15.58 -7.29
CA LYS A 158 -10.76 -14.81 -7.73
C LYS A 158 -10.79 -13.40 -7.14
N PHE A 159 -9.70 -12.94 -6.53
CA PHE A 159 -9.62 -11.60 -5.94
C PHE A 159 -9.91 -10.51 -6.98
N ARG A 160 -10.70 -9.51 -6.59
CA ARG A 160 -11.07 -8.38 -7.43
C ARG A 160 -10.72 -7.08 -6.75
N LYS A 161 -9.83 -6.29 -7.34
CA LYS A 161 -9.48 -4.93 -6.87
C LYS A 161 -10.67 -3.98 -6.78
N SER A 162 -11.73 -4.22 -7.54
CA SER A 162 -12.95 -3.41 -7.48
C SER A 162 -13.88 -3.80 -6.32
N SER A 163 -13.65 -4.96 -5.71
CA SER A 163 -14.42 -5.49 -4.60
C SER A 163 -13.51 -6.46 -3.82
N PRO A 164 -12.52 -5.92 -3.07
CA PRO A 164 -11.51 -6.73 -2.40
C PRO A 164 -12.07 -7.52 -1.21
N GLY A 165 -13.25 -7.13 -0.70
CA GLY A 165 -13.81 -7.64 0.54
C GLY A 165 -13.06 -7.06 1.76
N ASN A 166 -13.32 -7.64 2.93
CA ASN A 166 -12.57 -7.30 4.14
C ASN A 166 -11.24 -8.07 4.18
N PRO A 167 -10.14 -7.44 4.61
CA PRO A 167 -8.89 -8.16 4.86
C PRO A 167 -9.08 -9.16 6.00
N SER A 168 -8.28 -10.23 6.00
CA SER A 168 -8.24 -11.20 7.10
C SER A 168 -7.67 -10.58 8.37
N PHE A 169 -6.71 -9.66 8.21
CA PHE A 169 -6.20 -8.82 9.28
C PHE A 169 -5.59 -7.53 8.72
N VAL A 170 -5.60 -6.49 9.53
CA VAL A 170 -4.75 -5.30 9.33
C VAL A 170 -3.43 -5.55 10.03
N LEU A 171 -2.33 -5.34 9.31
CA LEU A 171 -0.99 -5.44 9.88
C LEU A 171 -0.49 -4.06 10.30
N CYS A 172 -0.09 -3.95 11.56
CA CYS A 172 0.51 -2.78 12.18
C CYS A 172 2.00 -2.98 12.38
N MET A 173 2.80 -1.95 12.08
CA MET A 173 4.25 -1.95 12.38
C MET A 173 4.50 -1.24 13.69
N THR A 174 5.40 -1.81 14.52
CA THR A 174 5.83 -1.21 15.79
C THR A 174 7.18 -0.52 15.65
N SER A 175 7.38 0.58 16.38
CA SER A 175 8.59 1.42 16.38
C SER A 175 9.79 0.84 17.15
N GLY A 176 9.82 -0.48 17.37
CA GLY A 176 10.86 -1.15 18.17
C GLY A 176 10.50 -1.35 19.64
N HIS A 177 9.38 -0.79 20.09
CA HIS A 177 8.77 -1.07 21.39
C HIS A 177 7.40 -1.72 21.23
N PRO A 178 6.96 -2.56 22.19
CA PRO A 178 5.59 -3.06 22.20
C PRO A 178 4.59 -1.89 22.26
N PRO A 179 3.47 -1.94 21.51
CA PRO A 179 2.42 -0.93 21.62
C PRO A 179 1.85 -0.92 23.05
N SER A 180 1.55 0.28 23.53
CA SER A 180 0.80 0.48 24.76
C SER A 180 -0.65 0.03 24.61
N LYS A 181 -1.31 -0.29 25.73
CA LYS A 181 -2.73 -0.67 25.73
C LYS A 181 -3.64 0.38 25.06
N PRO A 182 -3.51 1.68 25.34
CA PRO A 182 -4.32 2.70 24.66
C PRO A 182 -4.12 2.72 23.15
N GLU A 183 -2.88 2.57 22.65
CA GLU A 183 -2.62 2.50 21.21
C GLU A 183 -3.31 1.30 20.56
N ILE A 184 -3.29 0.14 21.22
CA ILE A 184 -4.00 -1.06 20.72
C ILE A 184 -5.51 -0.79 20.66
N GLU A 185 -6.09 -0.27 21.75
CA GLU A 185 -7.53 0.02 21.81
C GLU A 185 -7.95 1.07 20.76
N ASP A 186 -7.10 2.07 20.49
CA ASP A 186 -7.34 3.08 19.47
C ASP A 186 -7.31 2.48 18.05
N LEU A 187 -6.32 1.62 17.76
CA LEU A 187 -6.21 0.91 16.48
C LEU A 187 -7.39 -0.05 16.25
N GLU A 188 -7.85 -0.74 17.30
CA GLU A 188 -9.01 -1.63 17.23
C GLU A 188 -10.28 -0.87 16.87
N ARG A 189 -10.48 0.31 17.47
CA ARG A 189 -11.59 1.21 17.12
C ARG A 189 -11.50 1.71 15.68
N GLN A 190 -10.30 2.08 15.22
CA GLN A 190 -10.08 2.55 13.85
C GLN A 190 -10.30 1.46 12.78
N CYS A 191 -9.97 0.21 13.08
CA CYS A 191 -10.04 -0.90 12.13
C CYS A 191 -11.41 -1.61 12.08
N ASN A 192 -12.44 -1.05 12.71
CA ASN A 192 -13.85 -1.47 12.60
C ASN A 192 -14.06 -2.99 12.81
N GLY A 193 -13.36 -3.57 13.78
CA GLY A 193 -13.47 -5.00 14.14
C GLY A 193 -12.70 -5.97 13.24
N ILE A 194 -11.93 -5.48 12.27
CA ILE A 194 -10.96 -6.32 11.54
C ILE A 194 -9.83 -6.70 12.51
N PRO A 195 -9.43 -7.99 12.57
CA PRO A 195 -8.35 -8.43 13.45
C PRO A 195 -7.04 -7.67 13.19
N LEU A 196 -6.35 -7.30 14.25
CA LEU A 196 -5.03 -6.68 14.17
C LEU A 196 -3.93 -7.73 14.34
N LYS A 197 -2.88 -7.59 13.53
CA LYS A 197 -1.58 -8.21 13.80
C LYS A 197 -0.53 -7.13 13.89
N PHE A 198 0.43 -7.32 14.77
CA PHE A 198 1.57 -6.45 14.92
C PHE A 198 2.79 -7.17 14.38
N CYS A 199 3.67 -6.45 13.69
CA CYS A 199 4.93 -7.00 13.24
C CYS A 199 6.13 -6.23 13.80
N HIS A 200 7.17 -7.02 14.03
CA HIS A 200 8.50 -6.55 14.37
C HIS A 200 9.50 -7.19 13.41
N VAL A 201 10.43 -6.38 12.90
CA VAL A 201 11.48 -6.84 11.98
C VAL A 201 12.82 -6.63 12.68
N GLU A 202 13.53 -7.73 12.88
CA GLU A 202 14.83 -7.70 13.53
C GLU A 202 15.81 -8.58 12.75
N TYR A 203 16.93 -8.00 12.30
CA TYR A 203 17.97 -8.71 11.55
C TYR A 203 17.44 -9.55 10.37
N GLY A 204 16.46 -9.02 9.62
CA GLY A 204 15.85 -9.70 8.47
C GLY A 204 14.83 -10.79 8.83
N ARG A 205 14.52 -10.98 10.12
CA ARG A 205 13.45 -11.87 10.57
C ARG A 205 12.18 -11.06 10.78
N VAL A 206 11.09 -11.53 10.20
CA VAL A 206 9.76 -10.95 10.38
C VAL A 206 9.01 -11.77 11.41
N SER A 207 8.59 -11.13 12.51
CA SER A 207 7.78 -11.73 13.56
C SER A 207 6.38 -11.11 13.57
N PHE A 208 5.35 -11.94 13.73
CA PHE A 208 3.95 -11.50 13.83
C PHE A 208 3.37 -11.89 15.19
N PHE A 209 2.67 -10.97 15.85
CA PHE A 209 2.00 -11.21 17.12
C PHE A 209 0.64 -10.51 17.17
N SER A 210 -0.20 -10.93 18.11
CA SER A 210 -1.53 -10.36 18.36
C SER A 210 -1.75 -10.27 19.85
N PHE A 211 -2.44 -9.22 20.28
CA PHE A 211 -2.83 -9.05 21.67
C PHE A 211 -4.28 -9.49 21.83
N ASN A 212 -4.55 -10.32 22.82
CA ASN A 212 -5.90 -10.76 23.15
C ASN A 212 -6.23 -10.27 24.56
N ARG A 213 -7.45 -9.74 24.74
CA ARG A 213 -7.98 -9.49 26.07
C ARG A 213 -8.29 -10.82 26.75
N VAL A 214 -7.72 -11.02 27.94
CA VAL A 214 -8.00 -12.17 28.80
C VAL A 214 -8.57 -11.65 30.10
N GLU A 215 -9.79 -12.07 30.43
CA GLU A 215 -10.41 -11.77 31.73
C GLU A 215 -10.07 -12.90 32.70
N LEU A 216 -9.41 -12.55 33.81
CA LEU A 216 -9.05 -13.51 34.83
C LEU A 216 -10.28 -13.80 35.71
N PRO A 217 -10.52 -15.06 36.08
CA PRO A 217 -11.58 -15.39 37.02
C PRO A 217 -11.29 -14.73 38.38
N VAL A 218 -12.26 -14.02 38.93
CA VAL A 218 -12.22 -13.56 40.32
C VAL A 218 -12.43 -14.78 41.21
N LEU A 219 -11.44 -15.12 42.04
CA LEU A 219 -11.60 -16.18 43.04
C LEU A 219 -12.63 -15.72 44.09
N PRO A 220 -13.51 -16.64 44.56
CA PRO A 220 -14.53 -16.33 45.55
C PRO A 220 -13.96 -15.93 46.92
#